data_AF-A0A2V4BLR3-F1
#
_entry.id   AF-A0A2V4BLR3-F1
#
_cell.length_a   1.000
_cell.length_b   1.000
_cell.length_c   1.000
_cell.angle_alpha   90.00
_cell.angle_beta   90.00
_cell.angle_gamma   90.00
#
_symmetry.space_group_name_H-M   'P 1'
#
loop_
_entity.id
_entity.type
_entity.pdbx_description
1 polymer ?
#
loop_
_entity_poly.entity_id
_entity_poly.type
_entity_poly.pdbx_seq_one_letter_code
_entity_poly.pdbx_strand_id
1 'polypeptide(L)'
;SAGAYTVTVTDANGCTATRNFTITQPTAISTATAAQTNVSCNGGSNGSASVTPSGGAGGYTYSWSPSGGTAATATGLSAGTYTVTVTDANACTATRNFTITQPTAINFTTTVLSGYDYNTGYSQTIVASGGTGSKTYAVTAGSLPSGFSLSTAGQITGISTQIADSNFTVTATDANSC
;
A
#
# COMPACT_ATOMS: atom_id res chain seq x y z
N SER A 1 38.58 -14.95 -1.30
CA SER A 1 38.04 -14.34 -0.07
C SER A 1 38.89 -13.15 0.32
N ALA A 2 38.33 -12.18 1.05
CA ALA A 2 39.14 -11.17 1.73
C ALA A 2 40.08 -11.86 2.73
N GLY A 3 41.29 -11.34 2.89
CA GLY A 3 42.31 -11.97 3.73
C GLY A 3 43.70 -11.41 3.52
N ALA A 4 44.60 -11.71 4.45
CA ALA A 4 46.02 -11.46 4.32
C ALA A 4 46.70 -12.68 3.67
N TYR A 5 47.40 -12.45 2.57
CA TYR A 5 48.13 -13.47 1.82
C TYR A 5 49.62 -13.18 1.92
N THR A 6 50.37 -14.19 2.35
CA THR A 6 51.81 -14.09 2.49
C THR A 6 52.46 -14.84 1.34
N VAL A 7 53.25 -14.14 0.54
CA VAL A 7 54.07 -14.73 -0.53
C VAL A 7 55.50 -14.78 -0.04
N THR A 8 56.04 -16.00 0.03
CA THR A 8 57.45 -16.24 0.35
C THR A 8 58.17 -16.74 -0.89
N VAL A 9 59.22 -16.02 -1.28
CA VAL A 9 60.13 -16.39 -2.37
C VAL A 9 61.43 -16.88 -1.74
N THR A 10 61.89 -18.06 -2.14
CA THR A 10 63.16 -18.63 -1.68
C THR A 10 64.08 -18.79 -2.88
N ASP A 11 65.31 -18.29 -2.79
CA ASP A 11 66.31 -18.52 -3.83
C ASP A 11 66.95 -19.91 -3.72
N ALA A 12 67.74 -20.30 -4.72
CA ALA A 12 68.41 -21.59 -4.75
C ALA A 12 69.45 -21.78 -3.62
N ASN A 13 69.86 -20.68 -2.97
CA ASN A 13 70.80 -20.67 -1.85
C ASN A 13 70.08 -20.67 -0.50
N GLY A 14 68.74 -20.73 -0.47
CA GLY A 14 67.93 -20.77 0.74
C GLY A 14 67.57 -19.41 1.36
N CYS A 15 67.89 -18.29 0.70
CA CYS A 15 67.50 -16.98 1.19
C CYS A 15 66.01 -16.73 0.90
N THR A 16 65.25 -16.32 1.91
CA THR A 16 63.81 -16.04 1.75
C THR A 16 63.51 -14.55 1.76
N ALA A 17 62.66 -14.10 0.85
CA ALA A 17 61.99 -12.80 0.91
C ALA A 17 60.48 -13.02 1.06
N THR A 18 59.85 -12.30 1.99
CA THR A 18 58.41 -12.42 2.24
C THR A 18 57.71 -11.08 1.98
N ARG A 19 56.56 -11.12 1.30
CA ARG A 19 55.65 -9.97 1.18
C ARG A 19 54.22 -10.35 1.57
N ASN A 20 53.56 -9.44 2.26
CA ASN A 20 52.15 -9.57 2.64
C ASN A 20 51.29 -8.74 1.68
N PHE A 21 50.17 -9.31 1.25
CA PHE A 21 49.14 -8.67 0.45
C PHE A 21 47.82 -8.74 1.20
N THR A 22 47.11 -7.62 1.32
CA THR A 22 45.78 -7.58 1.92
C THR A 22 44.74 -7.45 0.82
N ILE A 23 43.83 -8.42 0.74
CA ILE A 23 42.65 -8.34 -0.12
C ILE A 23 41.47 -7.92 0.75
N THR A 24 40.87 -6.77 0.46
CA THR A 24 39.62 -6.30 1.10
C THR A 24 38.41 -6.61 0.20
N GLN A 25 37.23 -6.72 0.81
CA GLN A 25 35.95 -6.82 0.10
C GLN A 25 35.02 -5.72 0.63
N PRO A 26 34.11 -5.17 -0.19
CA PRO A 26 33.11 -4.24 0.32
C PRO A 26 32.24 -4.85 1.43
N THR A 27 31.63 -3.99 2.23
CA THR A 27 30.64 -4.42 3.24
C THR A 27 29.45 -5.09 2.56
N ALA A 28 28.73 -5.96 3.28
CA ALA A 28 27.52 -6.57 2.74
C ALA A 28 26.47 -5.50 2.38
N ILE A 29 25.62 -5.80 1.41
CA ILE A 29 24.50 -4.93 1.02
C ILE A 29 23.52 -4.84 2.20
N SER A 30 23.12 -3.63 2.56
CA SER A 30 22.08 -3.33 3.54
C SER A 30 20.92 -2.62 2.87
N THR A 31 19.71 -3.13 3.07
CA THR A 31 18.44 -2.57 2.56
C THR A 31 17.65 -1.86 3.67
N ALA A 32 18.31 -1.44 4.76
CA ALA A 32 17.66 -0.92 5.98
C ALA A 32 16.86 0.38 5.75
N THR A 33 17.31 1.24 4.84
CA THR A 33 16.55 2.44 4.44
C THR A 33 15.51 2.06 3.40
N ALA A 34 14.24 2.17 3.78
CA ALA A 34 13.11 1.82 2.92
C ALA A 34 11.86 2.63 3.30
N ALA A 35 10.93 2.76 2.36
CA ALA A 35 9.63 3.39 2.59
C ALA A 35 8.52 2.64 1.84
N GLN A 36 7.28 2.78 2.29
CA GLN A 36 6.11 2.25 1.59
C GLN A 36 4.88 3.12 1.77
N THR A 37 3.97 3.05 0.79
CA THR A 37 2.65 3.66 0.80
C THR A 37 1.61 2.58 0.52
N ASN A 38 0.61 2.47 1.39
CA ASN A 38 -0.50 1.53 1.23
C ASN A 38 -1.53 2.03 0.21
N VAL A 39 -2.38 1.14 -0.28
CA VAL A 39 -3.45 1.48 -1.22
C VAL A 39 -4.51 2.31 -0.50
N SER A 40 -5.03 3.35 -1.17
CA SER A 40 -6.03 4.27 -0.58
C SER A 40 -7.46 3.75 -0.63
N CYS A 41 -7.81 2.94 -1.65
CA CYS A 41 -9.14 2.36 -1.83
C CYS A 41 -9.08 0.83 -1.79
N ASN A 42 -10.14 0.19 -1.29
CA ASN A 42 -10.26 -1.26 -1.44
C ASN A 42 -10.25 -1.65 -2.92
N GLY A 43 -9.37 -2.58 -3.30
CA GLY A 43 -9.21 -3.01 -4.69
C GLY A 43 -8.41 -2.06 -5.59
N GLY A 44 -7.86 -0.97 -5.03
CA GLY A 44 -6.98 -0.06 -5.76
C GLY A 44 -5.58 -0.63 -6.02
N SER A 45 -4.79 0.13 -6.77
CA SER A 45 -3.40 -0.22 -7.12
C SER A 45 -2.46 0.98 -7.04
N ASN A 46 -2.72 1.93 -6.14
CA ASN A 46 -1.90 3.14 -5.99
C ASN A 46 -0.81 3.03 -4.90
N GLY A 47 -0.54 1.81 -4.41
CA GLY A 47 0.53 1.57 -3.45
C GLY A 47 1.93 1.69 -4.06
N SER A 48 2.93 1.86 -3.20
CA SER A 48 4.34 1.93 -3.60
C SER A 48 5.28 1.41 -2.51
N ALA A 49 6.47 0.99 -2.91
CA ALA A 49 7.56 0.58 -2.01
C ALA A 49 8.90 1.00 -2.60
N SER A 50 9.84 1.41 -1.75
CA SER A 50 11.18 1.83 -2.18
C SER A 50 12.27 1.37 -1.21
N VAL A 51 13.46 1.15 -1.76
CA VAL A 51 14.69 0.84 -1.00
C VAL A 51 15.83 1.76 -1.41
N THR A 52 16.66 2.15 -0.46
CA THR A 52 17.92 2.85 -0.70
C THR A 52 19.05 1.98 -0.14
N PRO A 53 19.66 1.10 -0.96
CA PRO A 53 20.70 0.20 -0.49
C PRO A 53 22.00 0.93 -0.14
N SER A 54 22.75 0.35 0.79
CA SER A 54 24.09 0.80 1.19
C SER A 54 25.04 -0.40 1.32
N GLY A 55 26.34 -0.14 1.40
CA GLY A 55 27.37 -1.19 1.36
C GLY A 55 27.67 -1.67 -0.06
N GLY A 56 28.00 -2.95 -0.21
CA GLY A 56 28.23 -3.61 -1.51
C GLY A 56 29.29 -2.94 -2.40
N ALA A 57 29.37 -3.42 -3.63
CA ALA A 57 30.21 -2.85 -4.67
C ALA A 57 29.57 -1.65 -5.42
N GLY A 58 28.38 -1.21 -5.02
CA GLY A 58 27.58 -0.24 -5.79
C GLY A 58 27.05 -0.83 -7.10
N GLY A 59 26.61 0.03 -8.03
CA GLY A 59 26.05 -0.41 -9.32
C GLY A 59 24.80 -1.27 -9.18
N TYR A 60 23.92 -0.93 -8.24
CA TYR A 60 22.81 -1.78 -7.85
C TYR A 60 21.78 -1.98 -8.96
N THR A 61 21.33 -3.22 -9.09
CA THR A 61 20.17 -3.62 -9.88
C THR A 61 19.08 -4.15 -8.95
N TYR A 62 17.83 -4.03 -9.38
CA TYR A 62 16.65 -4.37 -8.60
C TYR A 62 15.79 -5.35 -9.35
N SER A 63 15.18 -6.28 -8.64
CA SER A 63 14.15 -7.17 -9.16
C SER A 63 13.05 -7.30 -8.13
N TRP A 64 11.82 -6.99 -8.52
CA TRP A 64 10.66 -7.06 -7.65
C TRP A 64 9.79 -8.27 -7.99
N SER A 65 9.36 -8.98 -6.95
CA SER A 65 8.42 -10.10 -7.03
C SER A 65 7.21 -9.81 -6.13
N PRO A 66 5.97 -10.15 -6.52
CA PRO A 66 5.59 -10.77 -7.80
C PRO A 66 5.62 -9.81 -9.00
N SER A 67 5.68 -8.50 -8.76
CA SER A 67 5.79 -7.45 -9.76
C SER A 67 6.41 -6.18 -9.13
N GLY A 68 6.75 -5.17 -9.94
CA GLY A 68 7.33 -3.91 -9.46
C GLY A 68 8.51 -3.38 -10.28
N GLY A 69 8.96 -4.15 -11.29
CA GLY A 69 9.97 -3.72 -12.25
C GLY A 69 11.42 -3.85 -11.74
N THR A 70 12.29 -2.98 -12.25
CA THR A 70 13.75 -3.03 -12.01
C THR A 70 14.32 -1.74 -11.43
N ALA A 71 13.46 -0.84 -10.95
CA ALA A 71 13.86 0.40 -10.29
C ALA A 71 13.95 0.21 -8.76
N ALA A 72 14.61 1.16 -8.10
CA ALA A 72 14.68 1.22 -6.64
C ALA A 72 13.31 1.43 -5.97
N THR A 73 12.36 2.00 -6.72
CA THR A 73 10.97 2.22 -6.29
C THR A 73 10.03 1.45 -7.21
N ALA A 74 9.17 0.63 -6.61
CA ALA A 74 8.02 0.02 -7.27
C ALA A 74 6.76 0.84 -6.98
N THR A 75 5.98 1.13 -8.01
CA THR A 75 4.71 1.87 -7.94
C THR A 75 3.61 1.08 -8.64
N GLY A 76 2.35 1.49 -8.47
CA GLY A 76 1.24 0.78 -9.09
C GLY A 76 0.89 -0.53 -8.38
N LEU A 77 1.24 -0.64 -7.08
CA LEU A 77 1.09 -1.88 -6.32
C LEU A 77 -0.33 -1.96 -5.71
N SER A 78 -0.94 -3.14 -5.85
CA SER A 78 -2.16 -3.51 -5.12
C SER A 78 -1.80 -4.05 -3.73
N ALA A 79 -2.80 -4.29 -2.88
CA ALA A 79 -2.56 -4.95 -1.61
C ALA A 79 -1.95 -6.34 -1.82
N GLY A 80 -0.87 -6.63 -1.09
CA GLY A 80 -0.08 -7.83 -1.29
C GLY A 80 1.28 -7.75 -0.62
N THR A 81 2.03 -8.86 -0.69
CA THR A 81 3.42 -8.90 -0.23
C THR A 81 4.35 -8.83 -1.42
N TYR A 82 5.34 -7.94 -1.33
CA TYR A 82 6.33 -7.71 -2.36
C TYR A 82 7.73 -7.92 -1.80
N THR A 83 8.60 -8.55 -2.58
CA THR A 83 10.01 -8.74 -2.24
C THR A 83 10.85 -8.05 -3.30
N VAL A 84 11.76 -7.17 -2.88
CA VAL A 84 12.83 -6.65 -3.74
C VAL A 84 14.10 -7.43 -3.48
N THR A 85 14.76 -7.86 -4.55
CA THR A 85 16.13 -8.37 -4.54
C THR A 85 17.03 -7.29 -5.13
N VAL A 86 17.98 -6.82 -4.32
CA VAL A 86 19.02 -5.87 -4.72
C VAL A 86 20.29 -6.66 -5.01
N THR A 87 20.88 -6.46 -6.18
CA THR A 87 22.14 -7.09 -6.58
C THR A 87 23.18 -6.03 -6.89
N ASP A 88 24.39 -6.14 -6.32
CA ASP A 88 25.50 -5.23 -6.63
C ASP A 88 26.33 -5.69 -7.85
N ALA A 89 27.31 -4.88 -8.24
CA ALA A 89 28.20 -5.17 -9.36
C ALA A 89 29.04 -6.45 -9.21
N ASN A 90 29.19 -6.98 -7.98
CA ASN A 90 29.90 -8.22 -7.68
C ASN A 90 28.95 -9.42 -7.55
N ALA A 91 27.70 -9.28 -8.00
CA ALA A 91 26.64 -10.29 -7.91
C ALA A 91 26.27 -10.70 -6.47
N CYS A 92 26.62 -9.90 -5.46
CA CYS A 92 26.12 -10.09 -4.11
C CYS A 92 24.67 -9.62 -4.04
N THR A 93 23.83 -10.31 -3.26
CA THR A 93 22.39 -10.01 -3.17
C THR A 93 21.94 -9.74 -1.74
N ALA A 94 20.97 -8.83 -1.59
CA ALA A 94 20.18 -8.67 -0.37
C ALA A 94 18.70 -8.53 -0.74
N THR A 95 17.81 -9.00 0.13
CA THR A 95 16.37 -8.91 -0.09
C THR A 95 15.69 -8.00 0.93
N ARG A 96 14.51 -7.48 0.56
CA ARG A 96 13.61 -6.83 1.52
C ARG A 96 12.15 -7.09 1.17
N ASN A 97 11.37 -7.41 2.20
CA ASN A 97 9.94 -7.63 2.11
C ASN A 97 9.15 -6.36 2.47
N PHE A 98 8.05 -6.15 1.76
CA PHE A 98 7.06 -5.11 1.99
C PHE A 98 5.67 -5.75 2.01
N THR A 99 4.80 -5.25 2.89
CA THR A 99 3.39 -5.64 2.91
C THR A 99 2.56 -4.40 2.63
N ILE A 100 2.05 -4.32 1.41
CA ILE A 100 1.12 -3.28 0.99
C ILE A 100 -0.27 -3.70 1.44
N THR A 101 -0.94 -2.86 2.25
CA THR A 101 -2.30 -3.10 2.71
C THR A 101 -3.30 -2.21 1.97
N GLN A 102 -4.59 -2.49 2.16
CA GLN A 102 -5.70 -1.66 1.69
C GLN A 102 -6.80 -1.60 2.76
N PRO A 103 -7.71 -0.61 2.70
CA PRO A 103 -8.89 -0.57 3.57
C PRO A 103 -9.83 -1.75 3.32
N THR A 104 -10.69 -2.05 4.29
CA THR A 104 -11.81 -2.98 4.08
C THR A 104 -12.83 -2.37 3.10
N ALA A 105 -13.56 -3.22 2.38
CA ALA A 105 -14.57 -2.75 1.43
C ALA A 105 -15.68 -1.98 2.18
N ILE A 106 -16.19 -0.91 1.55
CA ILE A 106 -17.35 -0.19 2.08
C ILE A 106 -18.57 -1.13 1.97
N ASN A 107 -19.29 -1.28 3.07
CA ASN A 107 -20.51 -2.08 3.10
C ASN A 107 -21.58 -1.39 3.93
N PHE A 108 -22.79 -1.25 3.37
CA PHE A 108 -23.94 -0.73 4.09
C PHE A 108 -24.34 -1.71 5.19
N THR A 109 -24.44 -1.21 6.42
CA THR A 109 -24.96 -1.97 7.57
C THR A 109 -26.47 -1.75 7.74
N THR A 110 -26.99 -0.62 7.27
CA THR A 110 -28.43 -0.39 7.16
C THR A 110 -28.98 -1.20 5.99
N THR A 111 -29.74 -2.25 6.28
CA THR A 111 -30.34 -3.13 5.25
C THR A 111 -31.79 -2.81 4.96
N VAL A 112 -32.48 -2.14 5.88
CA VAL A 112 -33.88 -1.72 5.75
C VAL A 112 -34.07 -0.37 6.40
N LEU A 113 -34.87 0.46 5.74
CA LEU A 113 -35.41 1.69 6.29
C LEU A 113 -36.85 1.42 6.76
N SER A 114 -37.26 2.06 7.84
CA SER A 114 -38.66 1.99 8.27
C SER A 114 -39.56 2.64 7.23
N GLY A 115 -40.80 2.17 7.14
CA GLY A 115 -41.85 2.89 6.43
C GLY A 115 -42.07 4.29 7.02
N TYR A 116 -42.73 5.15 6.27
CA TYR A 116 -43.10 6.49 6.70
C TYR A 116 -44.59 6.72 6.47
N ASP A 117 -45.19 7.55 7.33
CA ASP A 117 -46.57 7.97 7.21
C ASP A 117 -46.68 9.37 6.59
N TYR A 118 -47.81 9.66 5.95
CA TYR A 118 -48.10 10.98 5.39
C TYR A 118 -48.11 12.05 6.49
N ASN A 119 -47.51 13.21 6.19
CA ASN A 119 -47.47 14.38 7.08
C ASN A 119 -46.91 14.07 8.49
N THR A 120 -46.07 13.05 8.60
CA THR A 120 -45.42 12.64 9.85
C THR A 120 -43.91 12.83 9.73
N GLY A 121 -43.29 13.25 10.84
CA GLY A 121 -41.85 13.40 10.90
C GLY A 121 -41.14 12.07 10.73
N TYR A 122 -40.13 12.04 9.86
CA TYR A 122 -39.28 10.90 9.62
C TYR A 122 -37.84 11.24 9.99
N SER A 123 -37.15 10.30 10.63
CA SER A 123 -35.74 10.44 10.98
C SER A 123 -35.10 9.06 11.06
N GLN A 124 -34.27 8.73 10.07
CA GLN A 124 -33.54 7.47 10.01
C GLN A 124 -32.10 7.76 9.57
N THR A 125 -31.17 6.89 9.95
CA THR A 125 -29.76 7.03 9.57
C THR A 125 -29.32 5.82 8.73
N ILE A 126 -28.79 6.11 7.55
CA ILE A 126 -28.05 5.14 6.76
C ILE A 126 -26.62 5.09 7.28
N VAL A 127 -26.16 3.88 7.57
CA VAL A 127 -24.81 3.63 8.07
C VAL A 127 -24.11 2.65 7.14
N ALA A 128 -22.87 2.95 6.81
CA ALA A 128 -21.93 2.06 6.16
C ALA A 128 -20.68 1.88 7.04
N SER A 129 -20.07 0.71 6.93
CA SER A 129 -18.79 0.36 7.55
C SER A 129 -17.71 0.19 6.49
N GLY A 130 -16.45 0.04 6.91
CA GLY A 130 -15.30 -0.12 6.02
C GLY A 130 -14.78 1.19 5.43
N GLY A 131 -13.96 1.11 4.38
CA GLY A 131 -13.25 2.25 3.77
C GLY A 131 -12.31 2.98 4.75
N THR A 132 -11.89 4.18 4.38
CA THR A 132 -10.99 5.02 5.18
C THR A 132 -11.73 6.22 5.78
N GLY A 133 -11.61 6.43 7.08
CA GLY A 133 -12.20 7.60 7.76
C GLY A 133 -13.73 7.69 7.63
N SER A 134 -14.25 8.90 7.78
CA SER A 134 -15.69 9.19 7.73
C SER A 134 -16.30 8.91 6.36
N LYS A 135 -17.59 8.57 6.35
CA LYS A 135 -18.38 8.36 5.13
C LYS A 135 -19.29 9.54 4.88
N THR A 136 -19.40 9.90 3.61
CA THR A 136 -20.38 10.84 3.07
C THR A 136 -21.40 10.09 2.24
N TYR A 137 -22.64 10.55 2.24
CA TYR A 137 -23.75 9.87 1.59
C TYR A 137 -24.46 10.80 0.60
N ALA A 138 -24.83 10.26 -0.56
CA ALA A 138 -25.55 10.99 -1.59
C ALA A 138 -26.54 10.06 -2.31
N VAL A 139 -27.70 10.61 -2.70
CA VAL A 139 -28.62 9.93 -3.61
C VAL A 139 -28.05 10.00 -5.01
N THR A 140 -27.82 8.84 -5.64
CA THR A 140 -27.19 8.75 -6.96
C THR A 140 -28.13 8.27 -8.06
N ALA A 141 -29.28 7.69 -7.69
CA ALA A 141 -30.36 7.38 -8.62
C ALA A 141 -31.72 7.45 -7.92
N GLY A 142 -32.77 7.76 -8.68
CA GLY A 142 -34.11 7.95 -8.14
C GLY A 142 -34.22 9.22 -7.28
N SER A 143 -35.26 9.28 -6.46
CA SER A 143 -35.52 10.39 -5.56
C SER A 143 -36.05 9.89 -4.23
N LEU A 144 -35.69 10.58 -3.16
CA LEU A 144 -36.38 10.38 -1.88
C LEU A 144 -37.86 10.77 -2.02
N PRO A 145 -38.73 10.23 -1.15
CA PRO A 145 -40.10 10.74 -1.01
C PRO A 145 -40.12 12.26 -0.81
N SER A 146 -41.10 12.91 -1.44
CA SER A 146 -41.26 14.36 -1.35
C SER A 146 -41.32 14.83 0.11
N GLY A 147 -40.54 15.86 0.43
CA GLY A 147 -40.43 16.42 1.79
C GLY A 147 -39.31 15.80 2.64
N PHE A 148 -38.61 14.77 2.14
CA PHE A 148 -37.39 14.26 2.77
C PHE A 148 -36.12 14.80 2.14
N SER A 149 -35.06 14.84 2.93
CA SER A 149 -33.70 15.15 2.50
C SER A 149 -32.72 14.14 3.11
N LEU A 150 -31.64 13.85 2.39
CA LEU A 150 -30.49 13.09 2.89
C LEU A 150 -29.35 14.06 3.17
N SER A 151 -28.89 14.07 4.42
CA SER A 151 -27.67 14.78 4.80
C SER A 151 -26.42 14.01 4.36
N THR A 152 -25.30 14.72 4.22
CA THR A 152 -24.00 14.10 3.92
C THR A 152 -23.54 13.13 5.00
N ALA A 153 -24.05 13.22 6.22
CA ALA A 153 -23.75 12.27 7.30
C ALA A 153 -24.63 10.99 7.28
N GLY A 154 -25.52 10.85 6.29
CA GLY A 154 -26.35 9.66 6.12
C GLY A 154 -27.72 9.75 6.79
N GLN A 155 -28.07 10.88 7.42
CA GLN A 155 -29.38 11.05 8.05
C GLN A 155 -30.42 11.44 7.00
N ILE A 156 -31.49 10.66 6.88
CA ILE A 156 -32.70 10.99 6.14
C ILE A 156 -33.68 11.60 7.12
N THR A 157 -34.10 12.84 6.85
CA THR A 157 -35.07 13.55 7.68
C THR A 157 -36.07 14.33 6.84
N GLY A 158 -37.22 14.61 7.44
CA GLY A 158 -38.22 15.53 6.90
C GLY A 158 -39.64 15.13 7.27
N ILE A 159 -40.60 15.70 6.57
CA ILE A 159 -42.02 15.37 6.73
C ILE A 159 -42.54 14.99 5.34
N SER A 160 -43.09 13.78 5.21
CA SER A 160 -43.53 13.31 3.90
C SER A 160 -44.73 14.11 3.41
N THR A 161 -44.68 14.55 2.16
CA THR A 161 -45.79 15.19 1.46
C THR A 161 -46.45 14.26 0.43
N GLN A 162 -46.11 12.97 0.42
CA GLN A 162 -46.69 11.96 -0.46
C GLN A 162 -46.98 10.63 0.27
N ILE A 163 -47.82 9.79 -0.34
CA ILE A 163 -48.13 8.43 0.11
C ILE A 163 -47.59 7.34 -0.81
N ALA A 164 -46.98 7.71 -1.94
CA ALA A 164 -46.42 6.77 -2.90
C ALA A 164 -45.02 6.33 -2.48
N ASP A 165 -44.72 5.04 -2.66
CA ASP A 165 -43.39 4.49 -2.51
C ASP A 165 -42.38 5.21 -3.42
N SER A 166 -41.13 5.29 -2.97
CA SER A 166 -40.04 5.86 -3.75
C SER A 166 -38.85 4.90 -3.76
N ASN A 167 -38.32 4.65 -4.95
CA ASN A 167 -37.09 3.90 -5.11
C ASN A 167 -35.94 4.88 -5.33
N PHE A 168 -34.89 4.73 -4.53
CA PHE A 168 -33.68 5.52 -4.64
C PHE A 168 -32.46 4.67 -4.33
N THR A 169 -31.32 5.10 -4.86
CA THR A 169 -30.01 4.49 -4.60
C THR A 169 -29.16 5.50 -3.84
N VAL A 170 -28.50 5.05 -2.78
CA VAL A 170 -27.54 5.85 -2.03
C VAL A 170 -26.14 5.30 -2.25
N THR A 171 -25.20 6.20 -2.53
CA THR A 171 -23.77 5.89 -2.53
C THR A 171 -23.15 6.41 -1.24
N ALA A 172 -22.31 5.59 -0.62
CA ALA A 172 -21.44 5.99 0.48
C ALA A 172 -20.03 6.17 -0.06
N THR A 173 -19.39 7.29 0.30
CA THR A 173 -18.04 7.67 -0.15
C THR A 173 -17.19 8.03 1.06
N ASP A 174 -16.01 7.43 1.18
CA ASP A 174 -15.02 7.61 2.22
C ASP A 174 -14.12 8.84 2.03
N ALA A 175 -13.21 9.05 2.99
CA ALA A 175 -12.33 10.22 3.00
C ALA A 175 -11.33 10.26 1.83
N ASN A 176 -11.09 9.12 1.17
CA ASN A 176 -10.23 9.01 0.00
C ASN A 176 -11.03 9.10 -1.31
N SER A 177 -12.32 9.41 -1.24
CA SER A 177 -13.24 9.43 -2.41
C SER A 177 -13.42 8.06 -3.07
N CYS A 178 -13.24 6.99 -2.29
CA CYS A 178 -13.71 5.64 -2.61
C CYS A 178 -15.13 5.48 -2.05
#